data_AF-A0A2W5T4M6-F1
#
_entry.id   AF-A0A2W5T4M6-F1
#
_cell.length_a   1.000
_cell.length_b   1.000
_cell.length_c   1.000
_cell.angle_alpha   90.00
_cell.angle_beta   90.00
_cell.angle_gamma   90.00
#
_symmetry.space_group_name_H-M   'P 1'
#
loop_
_entity.id
_entity.type
_entity.pdbx_description
1 polymer ?
#
loop_
_entity_poly.entity_id
_entity_poly.type
_entity_poly.pdbx_seq_one_letter_code
_entity_poly.pdbx_strand_id
1 'polypeptide(L)'
;MAGGFALLVSCGAEPANCDVSTDFALGADEVRGPTMRPGANCLRCHSASGEAKNKPFSFGGTVFATGDATACEGVAGVTIRVTDAKGKTVSVVSNSVGNFWSIEPLETPYSMEAELEGRVLKMPVTAPTGGCALCHSWPDPVSASGRVRAP
;
A
#
# COMPACT_ATOMS: atom_id res chain seq x y z
N MET A 1 -47.21 2.65 25.65
CA MET A 1 -45.86 2.92 25.10
C MET A 1 -45.04 1.64 25.21
N ALA A 2 -44.59 1.08 24.10
CA ALA A 2 -43.51 0.10 24.05
C ALA A 2 -42.82 0.28 22.70
N GLY A 3 -41.64 0.90 22.72
CA GLY A 3 -40.87 1.24 21.53
C GLY A 3 -40.15 0.01 20.98
N GLY A 4 -40.39 -0.31 19.72
CA GLY A 4 -39.59 -1.27 18.96
C GLY A 4 -38.36 -0.57 18.41
N PHE A 5 -37.17 -0.93 18.88
CA PHE A 5 -35.93 -0.57 18.22
C PHE A 5 -35.70 -1.51 17.03
N ALA A 6 -35.76 -0.95 15.83
CA ALA A 6 -35.35 -1.60 14.60
C ALA A 6 -33.82 -1.76 14.61
N LEU A 7 -33.33 -3.01 14.61
CA LEU A 7 -31.95 -3.33 14.27
C LEU A 7 -31.82 -3.30 12.74
N LEU A 8 -31.35 -2.18 12.22
CA LEU A 8 -30.85 -2.08 10.85
C LEU A 8 -29.56 -2.90 10.77
N VAL A 9 -29.61 -4.01 10.02
CA VAL A 9 -28.42 -4.74 9.59
C VAL A 9 -27.64 -3.82 8.66
N SER A 10 -26.60 -3.18 9.21
CA SER A 10 -25.58 -2.51 8.41
C SER A 10 -24.72 -3.59 7.75
N CYS A 11 -24.52 -3.49 6.44
CA CYS A 11 -23.44 -4.18 5.74
C CYS A 11 -22.12 -3.68 6.33
N GLY A 12 -21.58 -4.38 7.32
CA GLY A 12 -20.29 -4.09 7.91
C GLY A 12 -19.20 -4.52 6.93
N ALA A 13 -18.62 -3.58 6.20
CA ALA A 13 -17.27 -3.76 5.73
C ALA A 13 -16.41 -3.94 6.99
N GLU A 14 -15.82 -5.13 7.15
CA GLU A 14 -14.89 -5.40 8.24
C GLU A 14 -13.81 -4.31 8.20
N PRO A 15 -13.53 -3.61 9.31
CA PRO A 15 -12.47 -2.62 9.32
C PRO A 15 -11.20 -3.33 8.90
N ALA A 16 -10.47 -2.75 7.95
CA ALA A 16 -9.16 -3.23 7.58
C ALA A 16 -8.34 -3.48 8.85
N ASN A 17 -7.73 -4.67 8.96
CA ASN A 17 -6.90 -4.99 10.12
C ASN A 17 -5.62 -4.13 10.04
N CYS A 18 -5.77 -2.91 10.53
CA CYS A 18 -4.78 -1.85 10.54
C CYS A 18 -4.11 -1.74 11.91
N ASP A 19 -4.34 -2.72 12.79
CA ASP A 19 -3.76 -2.72 14.12
C ASP A 19 -2.22 -2.73 14.03
N VAL A 20 -1.63 -1.75 14.71
CA VAL A 20 -0.18 -1.59 14.84
C VAL A 20 0.36 -2.43 16.01
N SER A 21 -0.40 -3.42 16.50
CA SER A 21 0.07 -4.33 17.54
C SER A 21 1.36 -4.99 17.05
N THR A 22 2.32 -5.06 17.95
CA THR A 22 3.69 -5.55 17.79
C THR A 22 3.81 -7.04 17.43
N ASP A 23 2.78 -7.62 16.85
CA ASP A 23 2.78 -9.01 16.43
C ASP A 23 3.37 -9.11 15.03
N PHE A 24 4.70 -9.15 15.02
CA PHE A 24 5.45 -10.01 14.11
C PHE A 24 5.18 -11.50 14.40
N ALA A 25 4.02 -11.84 14.98
CA ALA A 25 3.52 -13.19 15.06
C ALA A 25 2.75 -13.45 13.77
N LEU A 26 3.27 -14.39 12.99
CA LEU A 26 2.51 -15.08 11.95
C LEU A 26 1.26 -15.68 12.63
N GLY A 27 0.13 -14.97 12.69
CA GLY A 27 -0.99 -15.47 13.49
C GLY A 27 -2.27 -14.64 13.70
N ALA A 28 -2.46 -13.46 13.12
CA ALA A 28 -3.74 -12.75 13.21
C ALA A 28 -4.26 -12.35 11.82
N ASP A 29 -5.25 -13.12 11.37
CA ASP A 29 -5.98 -13.08 10.12
C ASP A 29 -5.18 -13.25 8.83
N GLU A 30 -5.52 -14.33 8.13
CA GLU A 30 -5.21 -14.53 6.72
C GLU A 30 -5.96 -13.50 5.87
N VAL A 31 -5.60 -12.21 5.98
CA VAL A 31 -6.12 -11.16 5.07
C VAL A 31 -5.47 -11.41 3.71
N ARG A 32 -5.97 -12.43 3.02
CA ARG A 32 -5.69 -12.74 1.63
C ARG A 32 -6.61 -11.87 0.81
N GLY A 33 -6.03 -10.99 0.02
CA GLY A 33 -6.81 -10.10 -0.83
C GLY A 33 -6.10 -8.78 -1.08
N PRO A 34 -6.79 -7.85 -1.75
CA PRO A 34 -6.23 -6.55 -2.08
C PRO A 34 -5.97 -5.67 -0.83
N THR A 35 -6.64 -5.95 0.28
CA THR A 35 -6.59 -5.18 1.53
C THR A 35 -5.61 -5.75 2.57
N MET A 36 -4.56 -6.46 2.12
CA MET A 36 -3.44 -6.87 2.98
C MET A 36 -2.95 -5.73 3.87
N ARG A 37 -2.33 -6.05 5.01
CA ARG A 37 -1.92 -5.06 6.02
C ARG A 37 -1.22 -3.82 5.42
N PRO A 38 -1.81 -2.62 5.57
CA PRO A 38 -1.23 -1.38 5.06
C PRO A 38 0.19 -1.11 5.58
N GLY A 39 1.10 -0.78 4.66
CA GLY A 39 2.50 -0.47 4.94
C GLY A 39 3.41 -1.67 5.12
N ALA A 40 2.90 -2.89 4.97
CA ALA A 40 3.74 -4.07 4.84
C ALA A 40 4.49 -4.05 3.49
N ASN A 41 5.68 -4.66 3.45
CA ASN A 41 6.41 -4.82 2.19
C ASN A 41 5.80 -5.95 1.34
N CYS A 42 5.02 -5.57 0.32
CA CYS A 42 4.35 -6.50 -0.60
C CYS A 42 5.33 -7.50 -1.24
N LEU A 43 6.50 -7.03 -1.67
CA LEU A 43 7.48 -7.84 -2.39
C LEU A 43 8.20 -8.87 -1.49
N ARG A 44 8.01 -8.82 -0.16
CA ARG A 44 8.47 -9.88 0.73
C ARG A 44 7.82 -11.23 0.38
N CYS A 45 6.52 -11.22 0.06
CA CYS A 45 5.78 -12.43 -0.32
C CYS A 45 5.53 -12.48 -1.84
N HIS A 46 5.27 -11.34 -2.47
CA HIS A 46 4.98 -11.23 -3.92
C HIS A 46 6.23 -11.03 -4.77
N SER A 47 7.22 -11.91 -4.60
CA SER A 47 8.43 -11.98 -5.42
C SER A 47 8.62 -13.38 -5.98
N ALA A 48 9.55 -13.55 -6.92
CA ALA A 48 9.83 -14.85 -7.54
C ALA A 48 10.24 -15.93 -6.53
N SER A 49 10.81 -15.54 -5.39
CA SER A 49 11.21 -16.43 -4.29
C SER A 49 10.28 -16.42 -3.08
N GLY A 50 9.23 -15.58 -3.08
CA GLY A 50 8.32 -15.43 -1.96
C GLY A 50 7.18 -16.46 -1.92
N GLU A 51 6.41 -16.44 -0.84
CA GLU A 51 5.26 -17.35 -0.64
C GLU A 51 4.17 -17.17 -1.72
N ALA A 52 4.03 -15.96 -2.26
CA ALA A 52 3.09 -15.61 -3.32
C ALA A 52 3.76 -15.54 -4.70
N LYS A 53 4.78 -16.37 -4.95
CA LYS A 53 5.53 -16.42 -6.23
C LYS A 53 4.70 -16.72 -7.48
N ASN A 54 3.49 -17.23 -7.33
CA ASN A 54 2.54 -17.40 -8.43
C ASN A 54 1.93 -16.08 -8.92
N LYS A 55 2.10 -14.98 -8.17
CA LYS A 55 1.66 -13.62 -8.51
C LYS A 55 2.74 -12.61 -8.10
N PRO A 56 3.92 -12.63 -8.75
CA PRO A 56 4.99 -11.69 -8.42
C PRO A 56 4.59 -10.27 -8.84
N PHE A 57 4.88 -9.30 -8.00
CA PHE A 57 4.59 -7.89 -8.27
C PHE A 57 5.84 -7.22 -8.83
N SER A 58 5.67 -6.36 -9.83
CA SER A 58 6.74 -5.47 -10.29
C SER A 58 6.96 -4.32 -9.32
N PHE A 59 5.87 -3.81 -8.74
CA PHE A 59 5.88 -2.91 -7.59
C PHE A 59 4.63 -3.08 -6.72
N GLY A 60 4.72 -2.69 -5.46
CA GLY A 60 3.61 -2.67 -4.52
C GLY A 60 3.93 -1.93 -3.23
N GLY A 61 2.90 -1.29 -2.68
CA GLY A 61 3.00 -0.54 -1.45
C GLY A 61 1.66 -0.01 -0.97
N THR A 62 1.72 0.93 -0.03
CA THR A 62 0.54 1.60 0.53
C THR A 62 0.83 3.09 0.62
N VAL A 63 -0.12 3.91 0.18
CA VAL A 63 -0.07 5.38 0.34
C VAL A 63 -0.85 5.81 1.58
N PHE A 64 -0.28 6.74 2.34
CA PHE A 64 -0.80 7.24 3.60
C PHE A 64 -1.04 8.76 3.56
N ALA A 65 -1.77 9.28 4.55
CA ALA A 65 -1.98 10.73 4.67
C ALA A 65 -0.66 11.49 4.91
N THR A 66 0.22 10.94 5.75
CA THR A 66 1.52 11.50 6.11
C THR A 66 2.60 10.41 6.17
N GLY A 67 3.87 10.81 6.26
CA GLY A 67 4.99 9.85 6.36
C GLY A 67 5.08 9.15 7.72
N ASP A 68 4.52 9.74 8.77
CA ASP A 68 4.45 9.22 10.14
C ASP A 68 3.09 8.60 10.50
N ALA A 69 2.21 8.46 9.51
CA ALA A 69 0.90 7.88 9.65
C ALA A 69 0.94 6.43 10.19
N THR A 70 -0.07 6.07 10.96
CA THR A 70 -0.32 4.69 11.40
C THR A 70 -0.83 3.83 10.24
N ALA A 71 -0.86 2.52 10.43
CA ALA A 71 -1.39 1.59 9.41
C ALA A 71 -2.90 1.79 9.12
N CYS A 72 -3.64 2.51 9.99
CA CYS A 72 -5.06 2.83 9.81
C CYS A 72 -5.33 3.98 8.84
N GLU A 73 -4.29 4.72 8.44
CA GLU A 73 -4.43 6.01 7.77
C GLU A 73 -4.04 5.93 6.28
N GLY A 74 -4.30 4.77 5.67
CA GLY A 74 -4.15 4.57 4.24
C GLY A 74 -5.15 5.43 3.44
N VAL A 75 -4.71 5.97 2.30
CA VAL A 75 -5.52 6.90 1.50
C VAL A 75 -5.99 6.22 0.22
N ALA A 76 -7.31 6.12 0.05
CA ALA A 76 -7.93 5.56 -1.14
C ALA A 76 -7.97 6.55 -2.31
N GLY A 77 -8.03 6.03 -3.54
CA GLY A 77 -8.26 6.84 -4.74
C GLY A 77 -7.05 7.64 -5.23
N VAL A 78 -5.86 7.43 -4.64
CA VAL A 78 -4.63 8.04 -5.14
C VAL A 78 -4.23 7.33 -6.43
N THR A 79 -3.95 8.09 -7.48
CA THR A 79 -3.34 7.55 -8.70
C THR A 79 -1.83 7.47 -8.52
N ILE A 80 -1.27 6.28 -8.59
CA ILE A 80 0.17 6.04 -8.54
C ILE A 80 0.63 5.74 -9.97
N ARG A 81 1.60 6.51 -10.47
CA ARG A 81 2.29 6.20 -11.73
C ARG A 81 3.73 5.83 -11.45
N VAL A 82 4.13 4.68 -11.95
CA VAL A 82 5.51 4.18 -11.86
C VAL A 82 6.08 4.13 -13.27
N THR A 83 7.20 4.81 -13.47
CA THR A 83 7.93 4.82 -14.74
C THR A 83 9.26 4.11 -14.58
N ASP A 84 9.54 3.19 -15.49
CA ASP A 84 10.71 2.34 -15.47
C ASP A 84 11.92 2.96 -16.20
N ALA A 85 13.05 2.27 -16.18
CA ALA A 85 14.30 2.74 -16.79
C ALA A 85 14.23 2.93 -18.31
N LYS A 86 13.27 2.27 -18.97
CA LYS A 86 13.03 2.36 -20.41
C LYS A 86 11.95 3.39 -20.76
N GLY A 87 11.40 4.08 -19.76
CA GLY A 87 10.33 5.06 -19.93
C GLY A 87 8.93 4.46 -20.01
N LYS A 88 8.76 3.14 -19.79
CA LYS A 88 7.43 2.53 -19.70
C LYS A 88 6.76 2.99 -18.40
N THR A 89 5.53 3.49 -18.50
CA THR A 89 4.75 3.97 -17.35
C THR A 89 3.53 3.08 -17.10
N VAL A 90 3.34 2.67 -15.86
CA VAL A 90 2.16 1.92 -15.39
C VAL A 90 1.44 2.75 -14.33
N SER A 91 0.12 2.88 -14.49
CA SER A 91 -0.74 3.63 -13.55
C SER A 91 -1.68 2.69 -12.82
N VAL A 92 -1.77 2.82 -11.50
CA VAL A 92 -2.69 2.06 -10.64
C VAL A 92 -3.35 3.01 -9.64
N VAL A 93 -4.49 2.61 -9.08
CA VAL A 93 -5.22 3.42 -8.09
C VAL A 93 -5.18 2.70 -6.74
N SER A 94 -4.91 3.44 -5.66
CA SER A 94 -4.94 2.89 -4.31
C SER A 94 -6.36 2.48 -3.90
N ASN A 95 -6.48 1.32 -3.26
CA ASN A 95 -7.77 0.79 -2.81
C ASN A 95 -8.23 1.44 -1.50
N SER A 96 -9.31 0.91 -0.91
CA SER A 96 -9.92 1.43 0.32
C SER A 96 -8.99 1.55 1.53
N VAL A 97 -7.86 0.85 1.53
CA VAL A 97 -6.86 0.87 2.62
C VAL A 97 -5.54 1.50 2.20
N GLY A 98 -5.51 2.14 1.03
CA GLY A 98 -4.32 2.78 0.48
C GLY A 98 -3.36 1.84 -0.26
N ASN A 99 -3.65 0.53 -0.36
CA ASN A 99 -2.75 -0.40 -1.06
C ASN A 99 -2.84 -0.24 -2.57
N PHE A 100 -1.70 -0.42 -3.23
CA PHE A 100 -1.56 -0.45 -4.68
C PHE A 100 -0.48 -1.45 -5.08
N TRP A 101 -0.61 -2.06 -6.26
CA TRP A 101 0.39 -2.96 -6.82
C TRP A 101 0.21 -3.14 -8.33
N SER A 102 1.23 -3.63 -9.00
CA SER A 102 1.12 -4.10 -10.39
C SER A 102 1.92 -5.38 -10.60
N ILE A 103 1.47 -6.19 -11.55
CA ILE A 103 2.20 -7.35 -12.10
C ILE A 103 2.78 -7.06 -13.48
N GLU A 104 2.55 -5.85 -14.02
CA GLU A 104 3.06 -5.49 -15.33
C GLU A 104 4.59 -5.48 -15.32
N PRO A 105 5.25 -6.12 -16.30
CA PRO A 105 6.71 -6.09 -16.40
C PRO A 105 7.22 -4.65 -16.53
N LEU A 106 8.21 -4.32 -15.70
CA LEU A 106 8.94 -3.05 -15.66
C LEU A 106 10.41 -3.32 -15.33
N GLU A 107 11.30 -2.43 -15.76
CA GLU A 107 12.73 -2.52 -15.51
C GLU A 107 13.24 -1.44 -14.55
N THR A 108 13.96 -1.86 -13.53
CA THR A 108 14.58 -0.92 -12.58
C THR A 108 15.68 -0.08 -13.23
N PRO A 109 15.95 1.14 -12.75
CA PRO A 109 15.32 1.77 -11.60
C PRO A 109 13.96 2.41 -11.92
N TYR A 110 13.15 2.63 -10.89
CA TYR A 110 11.81 3.19 -10.99
C TYR A 110 11.78 4.65 -10.54
N SER A 111 11.01 5.47 -11.24
CA SER A 111 10.50 6.74 -10.72
C SER A 111 9.02 6.60 -10.41
N MET A 112 8.51 7.41 -9.49
CA MET A 112 7.13 7.30 -9.02
C MET A 112 6.54 8.68 -8.77
N GLU A 113 5.26 8.84 -9.13
CA GLU A 113 4.43 9.98 -8.75
C GLU A 113 3.11 9.49 -8.17
N ALA A 114 2.65 10.21 -7.16
CA ALA A 114 1.32 10.07 -6.58
C ALA A 114 0.51 11.30 -6.94
N GLU A 115 -0.74 11.10 -7.36
CA GLU A 115 -1.68 12.16 -7.69
C GLU A 115 -3.00 11.96 -6.95
N LEU A 116 -3.51 13.02 -6.35
CA LEU A 116 -4.84 13.06 -5.73
C LEU A 116 -5.45 14.44 -5.98
N GLU A 117 -6.64 14.49 -6.59
CA GLU A 117 -7.38 15.73 -6.84
C GLU A 117 -6.55 16.80 -7.58
N GLY A 118 -5.73 16.38 -8.56
CA GLY A 118 -4.87 17.27 -9.35
C GLY A 118 -3.60 17.76 -8.64
N ARG A 119 -3.39 17.41 -7.36
CA ARG A 119 -2.11 17.61 -6.67
C ARG A 119 -1.18 16.44 -6.97
N VAL A 120 0.09 16.72 -7.23
CA VAL A 120 1.09 15.71 -7.59
C VAL A 120 2.29 15.79 -6.66
N LEU A 121 2.68 14.64 -6.11
CA LEU A 121 3.93 14.45 -5.36
C LEU A 121 4.81 13.47 -6.12
N LYS A 122 6.06 13.88 -6.40
CA LYS A 122 7.03 13.07 -7.12
C LYS A 122 8.12 12.56 -6.19
N MET A 123 8.52 11.31 -6.40
CA MET A 123 9.68 10.74 -5.75
C MET A 123 10.93 11.50 -6.23
N PRO A 124 11.75 12.07 -5.32
CA PRO A 124 12.87 12.92 -5.71
C PRO A 124 14.09 12.14 -6.23
N VAL A 125 14.08 10.82 -6.04
CA VAL A 125 15.15 9.90 -6.46
C VAL A 125 14.52 8.67 -7.10
N THR A 126 15.29 7.94 -7.90
CA THR A 126 14.82 6.66 -8.45
C THR A 126 15.05 5.51 -7.48
N ALA A 127 14.16 4.52 -7.45
CA ALA A 127 14.25 3.36 -6.58
C ALA A 127 14.78 2.12 -7.33
N PRO A 128 15.67 1.30 -6.73
CA PRO A 128 16.19 0.08 -7.35
C PRO A 128 15.23 -1.12 -7.21
N THR A 129 14.07 -0.95 -6.58
CA THR A 129 13.11 -2.01 -6.27
C THR A 129 11.69 -1.45 -6.24
N GLY A 130 10.70 -2.31 -6.49
CA GLY A 130 9.29 -1.97 -6.42
C GLY A 130 8.65 -2.19 -5.05
N GLY A 131 9.42 -2.64 -4.06
CA GLY A 131 8.95 -2.83 -2.68
C GLY A 131 9.00 -1.52 -1.91
N CYS A 132 7.92 -0.74 -1.93
CA CYS A 132 7.93 0.63 -1.41
C CYS A 132 8.34 0.71 0.07
N ALA A 133 7.80 -0.22 0.89
CA ALA A 133 8.06 -0.25 2.33
C ALA A 133 9.48 -0.71 2.70
N LEU A 134 10.34 -1.09 1.74
CA LEU A 134 11.77 -1.31 1.99
C LEU A 134 12.51 0.00 2.31
N CYS A 135 12.05 1.10 1.74
CA CYS A 135 12.64 2.43 1.95
C CYS A 135 11.71 3.33 2.76
N HIS A 136 10.40 3.23 2.50
CA HIS A 136 9.36 4.06 3.08
C HIS A 136 8.66 3.36 4.25
N SER A 137 9.30 3.38 5.42
CA SER A 137 8.81 2.74 6.63
C SER A 137 8.64 3.73 7.78
N TRP A 138 7.75 3.38 8.70
CA TRP A 138 7.51 4.08 9.98
C TRP A 138 6.99 3.05 10.99
N PRO A 139 7.40 3.08 12.28
CA PRO A 139 8.12 4.16 12.97
C PRO A 139 9.64 4.20 12.77
N ASP A 140 10.24 3.16 12.20
CA ASP A 140 11.69 3.04 12.01
C ASP A 140 12.05 3.24 10.52
N PRO A 141 12.41 4.46 10.07
CA PRO A 141 12.68 4.74 8.67
C PRO A 141 14.05 4.16 8.27
N VAL A 142 14.10 3.47 7.14
CA VAL A 142 15.35 2.85 6.66
C VAL A 142 16.15 3.83 5.79
N SER A 143 15.53 4.35 4.73
CA SER A 143 16.23 5.21 3.76
C SER A 143 15.42 6.38 3.22
N ALA A 144 14.09 6.35 3.35
CA ALA A 144 13.23 7.51 3.13
C ALA A 144 12.65 8.01 4.45
N SER A 145 12.30 9.30 4.52
CA SER A 145 11.67 9.91 5.69
C SER A 145 10.20 9.50 5.79
N GLY A 146 9.96 8.29 6.30
CA GLY A 146 8.62 7.77 6.57
C GLY A 146 7.96 7.05 5.40
N ARG A 147 6.68 6.71 5.60
CA ARG A 147 5.81 6.00 4.65
C ARG A 147 5.60 6.80 3.35
N VAL A 148 5.17 6.09 2.30
CA VAL A 148 4.72 6.72 1.06
C VAL A 148 3.48 7.55 1.38
N ARG A 149 3.50 8.84 1.07
CA ARG A 149 2.40 9.75 1.39
C ARG A 149 1.66 10.25 0.15
N ALA A 150 0.41 10.62 0.32
CA ALA A 150 -0.38 11.35 -0.66
C ALA A 150 0.17 12.79 -0.85
N PRO A 151 -0.19 13.47 -1.95
CA PRO A 151 0.28 14.82 -2.27
C PRO A 151 -0.17 15.96 -1.33
#